data_AF-A0A0Q8K9Q6-F1
#
_entry.id   AF-A0A0Q8K9Q6-F1
#
_cell.length_a   1.000
_cell.length_b   1.000
_cell.length_c   1.000
_cell.angle_alpha   90.00
_cell.angle_beta   90.00
_cell.angle_gamma   90.00
#
_symmetry.space_group_name_H-M   'P 1'
#
loop_
_entity.id
_entity.type
_entity.pdbx_description
1 polymer ?
#
loop_
_entity_poly.entity_id
_entity_poly.type
_entity_poly.pdbx_seq_one_letter_code
_entity_poly.pdbx_strand_id
1 'polypeptide(L)'
;MSIQATMEDKLNKAFSPDRLVIINESHLHAGHHHHGSDHHGTYDGTGETHFRVRVVSTAFTGMSRIDRHRAVNELLADELKAGVHALAIEPAAPGEKTRW
;
A
#
# COMPACT_ATOMS: atom_id res chain seq x y z
N MET A 1 -3.38 9.88 -14.09
CA MET A 1 -2.97 8.49 -13.80
C MET A 1 -3.83 7.98 -12.67
N SER A 2 -4.13 6.68 -12.59
CA SER A 2 -4.82 6.10 -11.43
C SER A 2 -3.93 6.15 -10.18
N ILE A 3 -4.51 6.05 -8.99
CA ILE A 3 -3.75 5.98 -7.73
C ILE A 3 -2.83 4.75 -7.77
N GLN A 4 -3.33 3.60 -8.23
CA GLN A 4 -2.51 2.41 -8.37
C GLN A 4 -1.28 2.66 -9.24
N ALA A 5 -1.45 3.29 -10.41
CA ALA A 5 -0.32 3.56 -11.32
C ALA A 5 0.69 4.54 -10.69
N THR A 6 0.23 5.52 -9.93
CA THR A 6 1.10 6.44 -9.17
C THR A 6 1.90 5.70 -8.09
N MET A 7 1.27 4.78 -7.35
CA MET A 7 1.94 3.95 -6.34
C MET A 7 2.99 3.03 -6.98
N GLU A 8 2.65 2.40 -8.10
CA GLU A 8 3.57 1.56 -8.87
C GLU A 8 4.80 2.35 -9.30
N ASP A 9 4.63 3.54 -9.88
CA ASP A 9 5.72 4.40 -10.32
C ASP A 9 6.62 4.83 -9.15
N LYS A 10 6.04 5.30 -8.04
CA LYS A 10 6.80 5.70 -6.84
C LYS A 10 7.59 4.55 -6.25
N LEU A 11 6.97 3.38 -6.08
CA LEU A 11 7.62 2.20 -5.50
C LEU A 11 8.74 1.66 -6.40
N ASN A 12 8.51 1.64 -7.72
CA ASN A 12 9.55 1.26 -8.67
C ASN A 12 10.75 2.20 -8.61
N LYS A 13 10.53 3.51 -8.60
CA LYS A 13 11.60 4.51 -8.54
C LYS A 13 12.37 4.47 -7.22
N ALA A 14 11.68 4.37 -6.10
CA ALA A 14 12.30 4.47 -4.78
C ALA A 14 13.05 3.19 -4.39
N PHE A 15 12.49 2.02 -4.72
CA PHE A 15 13.00 0.75 -4.21
C PHE A 15 13.57 -0.18 -5.28
N SER A 16 13.41 0.12 -6.59
CA SER A 16 13.87 -0.75 -7.68
C SER A 16 13.61 -2.24 -7.40
N PRO A 17 12.35 -2.62 -7.14
CA PRO A 17 12.03 -3.93 -6.58
C PRO A 17 12.25 -5.05 -7.60
N ASP A 18 12.73 -6.20 -7.12
CA ASP A 18 12.80 -7.44 -7.89
C ASP A 18 11.40 -7.99 -8.19
N ARG A 19 10.45 -7.71 -7.30
CA ARG A 19 9.03 -8.06 -7.45
C ARG A 19 8.15 -7.01 -6.81
N LEU A 20 7.18 -6.52 -7.57
CA LEU A 20 6.16 -5.59 -7.08
C LEU A 20 4.78 -6.05 -7.57
N VAL A 21 3.83 -6.14 -6.64
CA VAL A 21 2.42 -6.37 -6.93
C VAL A 21 1.59 -5.42 -6.08
N ILE A 22 0.74 -4.62 -6.74
CA ILE A 22 -0.25 -3.77 -6.09
C ILE A 22 -1.64 -4.27 -6.46
N ILE A 23 -2.47 -4.50 -5.44
CA ILE A 23 -3.82 -5.06 -5.61
C ILE A 23 -4.82 -4.08 -5.02
N ASN A 24 -5.77 -3.63 -5.83
CA ASN A 24 -6.91 -2.86 -5.35
C ASN A 24 -7.93 -3.77 -4.68
N GLU A 25 -8.04 -3.67 -3.36
CA GLU A 25 -8.95 -4.46 -2.52
C GLU A 25 -10.20 -3.67 -2.10
N SER A 26 -10.44 -2.47 -2.67
CA SER A 26 -11.56 -1.57 -2.27
C SER A 26 -12.92 -2.26 -2.29
N HIS A 27 -13.15 -3.15 -3.27
CA HIS A 27 -14.39 -3.92 -3.39
C HIS A 27 -14.65 -4.87 -2.20
N LEU A 28 -13.61 -5.32 -1.50
CA LEU A 28 -13.74 -6.17 -0.31
C LEU A 28 -14.20 -5.38 0.92
N HIS A 29 -14.18 -4.05 0.85
CA HIS A 29 -14.48 -3.14 1.96
C HIS A 29 -15.73 -2.28 1.70
N ALA A 30 -16.60 -2.72 0.77
CA ALA A 30 -17.90 -2.12 0.53
C ALA A 30 -18.74 -2.11 1.84
N GLY A 31 -19.25 -0.95 2.24
CA GLY A 31 -20.11 -0.78 3.42
C GLY A 31 -19.38 -0.64 4.76
N HIS A 32 -18.04 -0.57 4.78
CA HIS A 32 -17.30 -0.32 6.02
C HIS A 32 -17.39 1.16 6.42
N HIS A 33 -18.48 1.52 7.09
CA HIS A 33 -18.77 2.87 7.58
C HIS A 33 -18.21 3.08 9.00
N HIS A 34 -17.40 4.11 9.22
CA HIS A 34 -17.06 4.57 10.58
C HIS A 34 -18.23 5.34 11.20
N HIS A 35 -19.34 4.69 11.59
CA HIS A 35 -20.44 5.40 12.26
C HIS A 35 -19.89 6.22 13.46
N GLY A 36 -19.89 7.56 13.35
CA GLY A 36 -19.56 8.45 14.47
C GLY A 36 -18.35 9.39 14.32
N SER A 37 -17.67 9.47 13.18
CA SER A 37 -16.71 10.55 12.92
C SER A 37 -17.12 11.39 11.72
N ASP A 38 -17.03 12.72 11.84
CA ASP A 38 -17.40 13.72 10.82
C ASP A 38 -16.55 13.64 9.53
N HIS A 39 -15.72 12.61 9.39
CA HIS A 39 -14.95 12.26 8.20
C HIS A 39 -15.53 11.01 7.54
N HIS A 40 -16.75 11.13 6.99
CA HIS A 40 -17.47 9.99 6.41
C HIS A 40 -17.37 10.00 4.88
N GLY A 41 -16.34 9.33 4.35
CA GLY A 41 -16.40 8.82 2.99
C GLY A 41 -17.34 7.59 2.96
N THR A 42 -18.35 7.61 2.09
CA THR A 42 -19.14 6.41 1.81
C THR A 42 -18.28 5.46 0.98
N TYR A 43 -17.78 4.37 1.58
CA TYR A 43 -17.06 3.33 0.82
C TYR A 43 -18.09 2.39 0.19
N ASP A 44 -18.52 2.70 -1.02
CA ASP A 44 -19.46 1.88 -1.81
C ASP A 44 -18.79 0.63 -2.42
N GLY A 45 -17.51 0.39 -2.11
CA GLY A 45 -16.69 -0.69 -2.68
C GLY A 45 -16.11 -0.35 -4.05
N THR A 46 -16.45 0.81 -4.61
CA THR A 46 -15.87 1.31 -5.84
C THR A 46 -14.68 2.23 -5.53
N GLY A 47 -13.75 2.38 -6.48
CA GLY A 47 -12.60 3.28 -6.36
C GLY A 47 -11.29 2.62 -5.90
N GLU A 48 -10.36 3.47 -5.47
CA GLU A 48 -8.96 3.15 -5.17
C GLU A 48 -8.62 3.56 -3.73
N THR A 49 -9.32 2.97 -2.77
CA THR A 49 -9.26 3.36 -1.35
C THR A 49 -8.54 2.35 -0.47
N HIS A 50 -8.56 1.07 -0.82
CA HIS A 50 -7.86 0.01 -0.08
C HIS A 50 -6.91 -0.72 -1.00
N PHE A 51 -5.64 -0.79 -0.61
CA PHE A 51 -4.62 -1.46 -1.41
C PHE A 51 -3.82 -2.46 -0.59
N ARG A 52 -3.39 -3.52 -1.26
CA ARG A 52 -2.31 -4.39 -0.81
C ARG A 52 -1.06 -4.14 -1.64
N VAL A 53 0.05 -3.91 -0.95
CA VAL A 53 1.37 -3.69 -1.54
C VAL A 53 2.28 -4.84 -1.14
N ARG A 54 2.67 -5.65 -2.13
CA ARG A 54 3.61 -6.75 -2.00
C ARG A 54 4.88 -6.37 -2.73
N VAL A 55 5.99 -6.28 -2.00
CA VAL A 55 7.23 -5.74 -2.55
C VAL A 55 8.45 -6.52 -2.05
N VAL A 56 9.29 -6.94 -2.99
CA VAL A 56 10.60 -7.55 -2.72
C VAL A 56 11.67 -6.63 -3.28
N SER A 57 12.58 -6.16 -2.43
CA SER A 57 13.68 -5.28 -2.85
C SER A 57 14.90 -5.41 -1.95
N THR A 58 16.09 -5.34 -2.54
CA THR A 58 17.37 -5.26 -1.83
C THR A 58 17.44 -4.07 -0.87
N ALA A 59 16.68 -2.99 -1.12
CA ALA A 59 16.57 -1.83 -0.25
C ALA A 59 16.10 -2.18 1.18
N PHE A 60 15.43 -3.32 1.37
CA PHE A 60 14.94 -3.77 2.67
C PHE A 60 15.96 -4.62 3.45
N THR A 61 17.13 -4.90 2.88
CA THR A 61 18.18 -5.70 3.53
C THR A 61 18.68 -5.01 4.79
N GLY A 62 18.73 -5.73 5.91
CA GLY A 62 19.17 -5.17 7.20
C GLY A 62 18.15 -4.27 7.91
N MET A 63 17.04 -3.91 7.28
CA MET A 63 15.95 -3.17 7.92
C MET A 63 15.10 -4.10 8.79
N SER A 64 14.63 -3.60 9.95
CA SER A 64 13.62 -4.31 10.72
C SER A 64 12.28 -4.33 9.98
N ARG A 65 11.39 -5.25 10.37
CA ARG A 65 10.02 -5.29 9.84
C ARG A 65 9.31 -3.94 9.98
N ILE A 66 9.46 -3.25 11.11
CA ILE A 66 8.80 -1.95 11.34
C ILE A 66 9.37 -0.89 10.40
N ASP A 67 10.69 -0.86 10.23
CA ASP A 67 11.35 0.15 9.39
C ASP A 67 10.96 0.01 7.91
N ARG A 68 10.80 -1.23 7.42
CA ARG A 68 10.29 -1.47 6.06
C ARG A 68 8.88 -0.94 5.87
N HIS A 69 7.99 -1.20 6.83
CA HIS A 69 6.64 -0.67 6.79
C HIS A 69 6.64 0.86 6.86
N ARG A 70 7.50 1.47 7.69
CA ARG A 70 7.64 2.93 7.76
C ARG A 70 8.10 3.51 6.42
N ALA A 71 9.14 2.94 5.81
CA ALA A 71 9.65 3.38 4.52
C ALA A 71 8.57 3.38 3.42
N VAL A 72 7.76 2.31 3.35
CA VAL A 72 6.65 2.23 2.38
C VAL A 72 5.55 3.24 2.70
N ASN A 73 5.16 3.38 3.97
CA ASN A 73 4.12 4.34 4.36
C ASN A 73 4.57 5.80 4.13
N GLU A 74 5.81 6.13 4.43
CA GLU A 74 6.38 7.47 4.22
C GLU A 74 6.41 7.82 2.73
N LEU A 75 6.80 6.89 1.87
CA LEU A 75 6.80 7.09 0.42
C LEU A 75 5.39 7.33 -0.16
N LEU A 76 4.38 6.65 0.40
CA LEU A 76 2.98 6.69 -0.05
C LEU A 76 2.09 7.62 0.80
N ALA A 77 2.70 8.48 1.61
CA ALA A 77 1.99 9.35 2.54
C ALA A 77 1.05 10.34 1.83
N ASP A 78 1.40 10.77 0.61
CA ASP A 78 0.57 11.69 -0.16
C ASP A 78 -0.68 10.98 -0.71
N GLU A 79 -0.56 9.73 -1.14
CA GLU A 79 -1.69 8.92 -1.59
C GLU A 79 -2.67 8.63 -0.43
N LEU A 80 -2.14 8.37 0.77
CA LEU A 80 -2.92 8.23 1.99
C LEU A 80 -3.70 9.51 2.33
N LYS A 81 -3.09 10.69 2.12
CA LYS A 81 -3.79 11.98 2.30
C LYS A 81 -4.79 12.28 1.19
N ALA A 82 -4.56 11.76 -0.02
CA ALA A 82 -5.36 12.03 -1.21
C ALA A 82 -6.61 11.15 -1.35
N GLY A 83 -6.80 10.16 -0.47
CA GLY A 83 -8.02 9.34 -0.45
C GLY A 83 -7.81 7.84 -0.30
N VAL A 84 -6.57 7.35 -0.25
CA VAL A 84 -6.30 5.97 0.15
C VAL A 84 -6.57 5.83 1.65
N HIS A 85 -7.51 4.97 2.01
CA HIS A 85 -7.88 4.72 3.39
C HIS A 85 -6.90 3.78 4.10
N ALA A 86 -6.50 2.69 3.43
CA ALA A 86 -5.71 1.65 4.07
C ALA A 86 -4.72 0.96 3.13
N LEU A 87 -3.55 0.61 3.68
CA LEU A 87 -2.50 -0.17 3.02
C LEU A 87 -2.19 -1.45 3.80
N ALA A 88 -2.38 -2.60 3.18
CA ALA A 88 -1.81 -3.86 3.63
C ALA A 88 -0.42 -4.03 2.99
N ILE A 89 0.65 -3.90 3.78
CA ILE A 89 2.02 -3.91 3.28
C ILE A 89 2.70 -5.23 3.63
N GLU A 90 3.31 -5.89 2.64
CA GLU A 90 4.04 -7.14 2.77
C GLU A 90 5.45 -7.01 2.16
N PRO A 91 6.40 -6.35 2.87
CA PRO A 91 7.72 -6.04 2.36
C PRO A 91 8.77 -7.10 2.75
N ALA A 92 9.57 -7.54 1.80
CA ALA A 92 10.63 -8.55 2.02
C ALA A 92 11.94 -8.20 1.29
N ALA A 93 13.07 -8.59 1.86
CA ALA A 93 14.35 -8.56 1.15
C ALA A 93 14.50 -9.83 0.29
N PRO A 94 15.35 -9.83 -0.75
CA PRO A 94 15.57 -11.01 -1.58
C PRO A 94 16.09 -12.18 -0.74
N GLY A 95 15.54 -13.38 -0.99
CA GLY A 95 15.87 -14.59 -0.24
C GLY A 95 15.06 -14.78 1.05
N GLU A 96 14.31 -13.78 1.50
CA GLU A 96 13.36 -13.95 2.61
C GLU A 96 12.07 -14.66 2.14
N LYS A 97 11.44 -15.41 3.04
CA LYS A 97 10.19 -16.11 2.73
C LYS A 97 9.04 -15.12 2.62
N THR A 98 8.41 -15.06 1.45
CA THR A 98 7.10 -14.44 1.24
C THR A 98 5.99 -15.49 1.33
N ARG A 99 4.78 -15.10 1.75
CA ARG A 99 3.60 -16.00 1.83
C ARG A 99 2.58 -15.72 0.72
N TRP A 100 3.02 -15.04 -0.33
CA TRP A 100 2.23 -14.50 -1.41
C TRP A 100 2.89 -14.72 -2.76
#